data_AF-A0A0N1I2W7-F1
#
_entry.id   AF-A0A0N1I2W7-F1
#
_cell.length_a   1.000
_cell.length_b   1.000
_cell.length_c   1.000
_cell.angle_alpha   90.00
_cell.angle_beta   90.00
_cell.angle_gamma   90.00
#
_symmetry.space_group_name_H-M   'P 1'
#
loop_
_entity.id
_entity.type
_entity.pdbx_description
1 polymer ?
#
loop_
_entity_poly.entity_id
_entity_poly.type
_entity_poly.pdbx_seq_one_letter_code
_entity_poly.pdbx_strand_id
1 'polypeptide(L)'
;MSSWVGYAVSVNCGEPLGCYQGTIVETDGSTITLTKAFRNGFPYPKSKVTLNAVDIKELKIIEESQSAPAEQTHSTVSVTKSNKKGQRATVCENLQANPSNLVNTVSNVSGVQPGGAGSAGPCRSKPIDIQGPRNNKNISHSAVYNMGCVAGLRGWAGGAALVLLARAAADVALQLVGGGRRLDWRNAHQAPVCVAVAGPHRTGAAAVLAARLLASHGARAFVLLAGECGQCGQCGRCGEGEQCGEGGQCGAGAVRREVRALGAGCVRRADELPRPDLVLLALHDPERAADADAEHAQPRYQEALTWARGARGAALALEPPACGWAGLSARAAVQGVLPGAVPAALGRLHLADVAPPPALFRDLGIQYRTPFAAGALLPLHPAD
;
A
#
# COMPACT_ATOMS: atom_id res chain seq x y z
N MET A 1 28.93 19.86 37.09
CA MET A 1 27.71 19.14 36.68
C MET A 1 27.45 19.42 35.21
N SER A 2 28.33 18.94 34.32
CA SER A 2 28.38 19.32 32.90
C SER A 2 28.51 18.10 31.97
N SER A 3 28.25 16.91 32.48
CA SER A 3 28.43 15.62 31.79
C SER A 3 27.36 15.32 30.73
N TRP A 4 26.33 16.16 30.58
CA TRP A 4 25.18 15.90 29.71
C TRP A 4 25.05 16.90 28.55
N VAL A 5 25.97 17.85 28.45
CA VAL A 5 26.01 18.81 27.34
C VAL A 5 26.38 18.05 26.06
N GLY A 6 25.59 18.21 25.00
CA GLY A 6 25.74 17.52 23.72
C GLY A 6 24.87 16.28 23.54
N TYR A 7 24.16 15.83 24.59
CA TYR A 7 23.26 14.68 24.50
C TYR A 7 21.93 15.06 23.86
N ALA A 8 21.42 14.19 22.98
CA ALA A 8 20.05 14.30 22.47
C ALA A 8 19.08 13.70 23.48
N VAL A 9 18.10 14.48 23.93
CA VAL A 9 17.15 14.07 24.96
C VAL A 9 15.71 14.35 24.56
N SER A 10 14.81 13.50 25.05
CA SER A 10 13.35 13.67 25.03
C SER A 10 12.87 13.96 26.44
N VAL A 11 12.23 15.10 26.62
CA VAL A 11 11.76 15.63 27.91
C VAL A 11 10.24 15.77 27.84
N ASN A 12 9.51 15.02 28.66
CA ASN A 12 8.07 15.11 28.77
C ASN A 12 7.70 16.05 29.92
N CYS A 13 7.04 17.18 29.60
CA CYS A 13 6.61 18.17 30.59
C CYS A 13 5.13 18.05 30.98
N GLY A 14 4.41 17.02 30.49
CA GLY A 14 2.98 16.83 30.75
C GLY A 14 2.08 17.93 30.17
N GLU A 15 0.77 17.82 30.39
CA GLU A 15 -0.19 18.86 29.96
C GLU A 15 -0.13 20.08 30.89
N PRO A 16 -0.14 21.32 30.35
CA PRO A 16 -0.35 21.71 28.94
C PRO A 16 0.94 21.89 28.11
N LEU A 17 2.12 21.65 28.69
CA LEU A 17 3.41 22.02 28.10
C LEU A 17 3.85 21.07 26.96
N GLY A 18 3.51 19.78 27.05
CA GLY A 18 3.80 18.76 26.04
C GLY A 18 5.22 18.19 26.15
N CYS A 19 5.68 17.54 25.07
CA CYS A 19 7.00 16.92 25.01
C CYS A 19 7.98 17.76 24.18
N TYR A 20 9.19 17.91 24.70
CA TYR A 20 10.30 18.62 24.07
C TYR A 20 11.43 17.64 23.73
N GLN A 21 11.97 17.71 22.52
CA GLN A 21 13.12 16.91 22.10
C GLN A 21 14.21 17.80 21.55
N GLY A 22 15.46 17.62 21.96
CA GLY A 22 16.56 18.45 21.47
C GLY A 22 17.90 18.10 22.09
N THR A 23 18.93 18.85 21.71
CA THR A 23 20.29 18.64 22.23
C THR A 23 20.54 19.57 23.41
N ILE A 24 21.00 19.03 24.53
CA ILE A 24 21.34 19.81 25.72
C ILE A 24 22.55 20.70 25.42
N VAL A 25 22.40 21.99 25.67
CA VAL A 25 23.49 22.97 25.54
C VAL A 25 23.98 23.46 26.90
N GLU A 26 23.07 23.57 27.86
CA GLU A 26 23.39 24.11 29.19
C GLU A 26 22.48 23.49 30.24
N THR A 27 23.01 23.25 31.44
CA THR A 27 22.28 22.66 32.56
C THR A 27 22.66 23.38 33.85
N ASP A 28 21.70 24.08 34.47
CA ASP A 28 21.93 24.85 35.69
C ASP A 28 21.24 24.21 36.90
N GLY A 29 21.36 22.87 37.05
CA GLY A 29 20.85 22.05 38.17
C GLY A 29 19.32 22.08 38.44
N SER A 30 18.63 23.09 37.92
CA SER A 30 17.24 23.48 38.11
C SER A 30 16.58 23.80 36.77
N THR A 31 17.37 24.08 35.73
CA THR A 31 16.89 24.27 34.36
C THR A 31 17.77 23.54 33.36
N ILE A 32 17.16 23.12 32.25
CA ILE A 32 17.85 22.48 31.11
C ILE A 32 17.54 23.31 29.86
N THR A 33 18.59 23.73 29.15
CA THR A 33 18.45 24.46 27.89
C THR A 33 18.76 23.56 26.70
N LEU A 34 17.77 23.39 25.82
CA LEU A 34 17.87 22.60 24.60
C LEU A 34 18.03 23.51 23.38
N THR A 35 18.84 23.07 22.41
CA THR A 35 18.89 23.65 21.05
C THR A 35 18.35 22.69 20.02
N LYS A 36 17.96 23.23 18.85
CA LYS A 36 17.26 22.47 17.80
C LYS A 36 16.08 21.70 18.36
N ALA A 37 15.33 22.35 19.26
CA ALA A 37 14.27 21.70 19.99
C ALA A 37 13.03 21.50 19.11
N PHE A 38 12.33 20.40 19.33
CA PHE A 38 11.02 20.09 18.77
C PHE A 38 10.01 20.04 19.90
N ARG A 39 8.86 20.67 19.74
CA ARG A 39 7.72 20.58 20.66
C ARG A 39 6.62 19.77 19.99
N ASN A 40 6.22 18.65 20.59
CA ASN A 40 5.18 17.75 20.05
C ASN A 40 5.41 17.36 18.58
N GLY A 41 6.67 17.16 18.18
CA GLY A 41 7.05 16.80 16.80
C GLY A 41 7.19 17.98 15.82
N PHE A 42 6.88 19.22 16.23
CA PHE A 42 7.09 20.41 15.40
C PHE A 42 8.36 21.17 15.80
N PRO A 43 9.15 21.71 14.85
CA PRO A 43 10.30 22.55 15.17
C PRO A 43 9.90 23.72 16.06
N TYR A 44 10.62 23.91 17.18
CA TYR A 44 10.38 25.02 18.07
C TYR A 44 10.89 26.32 17.41
N PRO A 45 10.09 27.40 17.38
CA PRO A 45 10.42 28.61 16.60
C PRO A 45 11.63 29.38 17.15
N LYS A 46 12.00 29.18 18.42
CA LYS A 46 13.19 29.79 19.03
C LYS A 46 14.36 28.82 18.94
N SER A 47 15.56 29.36 18.72
CA SER A 47 16.81 28.58 18.61
C SER A 47 17.18 27.85 19.91
N LYS A 48 16.71 28.36 21.06
CA LYS A 48 16.91 27.81 22.41
C LYS A 48 15.57 27.73 23.15
N VAL A 49 15.36 26.66 23.90
CA VAL A 49 14.27 26.50 24.87
C VAL A 49 14.84 26.11 26.23
N THR A 50 14.42 26.80 27.27
CA THR A 50 14.84 26.52 28.65
C THR A 50 13.65 25.94 29.40
N LEU A 51 13.82 24.73 29.93
CA LEU A 51 12.80 23.98 30.66
C LEU A 51 13.18 23.95 32.13
N ASN A 52 12.21 24.17 33.02
CA ASN A 52 12.41 24.08 34.45
C ASN A 52 12.31 22.62 34.90
N ALA A 53 13.19 22.17 35.80
CA ALA A 53 13.22 20.80 36.29
C ALA A 53 11.93 20.41 37.02
N VAL A 54 11.21 21.37 37.63
CA VAL A 54 9.93 21.13 38.32
C VAL A 54 8.84 20.64 37.37
N ASP A 55 8.89 21.06 36.10
CA ASP A 55 7.88 20.74 35.11
C ASP A 55 8.19 19.45 34.33
N ILE A 56 9.32 18.78 34.60
CA ILE A 56 9.75 17.57 33.88
C ILE A 56 9.19 16.33 34.58
N LYS A 57 8.27 15.63 33.92
CA LYS A 57 7.72 14.35 34.41
C LYS A 57 8.60 13.15 34.05
N GLU A 58 9.21 13.19 32.86
CA GLU A 58 10.02 12.08 32.36
C GLU A 58 11.13 12.61 31.42
N LEU A 59 12.35 12.07 31.53
CA LEU A 59 13.47 12.41 30.66
C LEU A 59 14.13 11.13 30.12
N LYS A 60 14.28 11.05 28.80
CA LYS A 60 14.90 9.92 28.09
C LYS A 60 16.03 10.40 27.19
N ILE A 61 17.21 9.80 27.31
CA ILE A 61 18.36 10.07 26.43
C ILE A 61 18.20 9.24 25.15
N ILE A 62 18.29 9.90 23.99
CA ILE A 62 18.07 9.29 22.66
C ILE A 62 19.40 8.83 22.06
N GLU A 63 20.49 9.60 22.21
CA GLU A 63 21.82 9.27 21.68
C GLU A 63 22.94 9.67 22.63
N GLU A 64 23.94 8.78 22.75
CA GLU A 64 25.17 8.97 23.52
C GLU A 64 26.31 9.47 22.62
N SER A 65 27.05 10.47 23.09
CA SER A 65 28.03 11.21 22.29
C SER A 65 29.18 10.35 21.74
N GLN A 66 29.44 10.42 20.43
CA GLN A 66 30.77 10.13 19.85
C GLN A 66 31.31 11.33 19.07
N SER A 67 32.58 11.64 19.30
CA SER A 67 33.32 12.80 18.80
C SER A 67 34.25 12.45 17.61
N ALA A 68 34.25 13.37 16.62
CA ALA A 68 35.25 13.65 15.56
C ALA A 68 35.28 12.82 14.23
N PRO A 69 35.46 13.46 13.04
CA PRO A 69 35.48 12.81 11.71
C PRO A 69 36.88 12.73 11.05
N ALA A 70 37.11 11.75 10.17
CA ALA A 70 38.32 11.65 9.31
C ALA A 70 38.02 11.24 7.85
N GLU A 71 38.98 11.58 6.98
CA GLU A 71 38.96 11.88 5.54
C GLU A 71 39.22 10.74 4.53
N GLN A 72 38.76 10.98 3.27
CA GLN A 72 39.28 10.60 1.92
C GLN A 72 39.46 9.08 1.57
N THR A 73 39.48 8.54 0.34
CA THR A 73 40.06 8.89 -0.98
C THR A 73 39.41 8.07 -2.14
N HIS A 74 39.60 8.52 -3.38
CA HIS A 74 39.05 8.02 -4.66
C HIS A 74 40.00 7.08 -5.43
N SER A 75 39.52 6.31 -6.41
CA SER A 75 40.27 5.84 -7.59
C SER A 75 39.36 5.36 -8.74
N THR A 76 39.74 5.72 -9.97
CA THR A 76 39.07 5.52 -11.28
C THR A 76 39.62 4.29 -12.01
N VAL A 77 38.91 3.70 -13.01
CA VAL A 77 39.41 3.23 -14.33
C VAL A 77 38.24 2.69 -15.21
N SER A 78 38.48 2.62 -16.52
CA SER A 78 37.70 2.82 -17.75
C SER A 78 36.98 1.63 -18.44
N VAL A 79 36.14 2.02 -19.43
CA VAL A 79 35.15 1.29 -20.27
C VAL A 79 35.73 0.54 -21.47
N THR A 80 35.06 -0.52 -21.96
CA THR A 80 34.89 -0.79 -23.42
C THR A 80 33.53 -1.45 -23.74
N LYS A 81 32.90 -1.05 -24.85
CA LYS A 81 31.63 -1.57 -25.42
C LYS A 81 31.89 -2.38 -26.68
N SER A 82 31.02 -3.36 -26.98
CA SER A 82 30.78 -3.83 -28.35
C SER A 82 29.31 -4.21 -28.56
N ASN A 83 28.83 -4.01 -29.79
CA ASN A 83 27.44 -3.85 -30.18
C ASN A 83 27.14 -4.82 -31.33
N LYS A 84 26.00 -5.54 -31.33
CA LYS A 84 25.37 -5.99 -32.58
C LYS A 84 23.88 -6.32 -32.41
N LYS A 85 23.14 -5.99 -33.45
CA LYS A 85 21.68 -5.81 -33.58
C LYS A 85 21.08 -6.97 -34.41
N GLY A 86 19.84 -7.37 -34.14
CA GLY A 86 19.02 -8.23 -35.01
C GLY A 86 17.51 -8.02 -34.76
N GLN A 87 16.74 -7.72 -35.80
CA GLN A 87 15.30 -7.41 -35.80
C GLN A 87 14.46 -8.57 -36.36
N ARG A 88 13.18 -8.69 -35.93
CA ARG A 88 11.96 -9.12 -36.67
C ARG A 88 10.75 -8.95 -35.72
N ALA A 89 9.79 -8.04 -35.94
CA ALA A 89 8.66 -7.96 -36.90
C ALA A 89 7.31 -8.30 -36.20
N THR A 90 6.38 -7.35 -36.27
CA THR A 90 5.07 -7.28 -35.59
C THR A 90 3.96 -7.38 -36.63
N VAL A 91 2.80 -7.96 -36.30
CA VAL A 91 1.56 -7.81 -37.09
C VAL A 91 0.39 -7.57 -36.13
N CYS A 92 -0.30 -6.44 -36.29
CA CYS A 92 -1.69 -6.23 -35.85
C CYS A 92 -2.44 -5.60 -37.02
N GLU A 93 -3.64 -6.12 -37.26
CA GLU A 93 -4.48 -5.89 -38.43
C GLU A 93 -5.53 -4.80 -38.16
N ASN A 94 -5.79 -3.98 -39.18
CA ASN A 94 -6.68 -2.81 -39.17
C ASN A 94 -8.15 -3.21 -39.35
N LEU A 95 -9.06 -2.57 -38.62
CA LEU A 95 -10.46 -2.40 -39.03
C LEU A 95 -10.85 -0.94 -38.81
N GLN A 96 -10.91 -0.20 -39.92
CA GLN A 96 -11.55 1.11 -40.03
C GLN A 96 -13.05 0.92 -40.29
N ALA A 97 -13.89 1.70 -39.62
CA ALA A 97 -15.26 1.96 -40.04
C ALA A 97 -15.49 3.48 -40.06
N ASN A 98 -15.93 3.95 -41.23
CA ASN A 98 -16.17 5.32 -41.64
C ASN A 98 -17.50 5.84 -41.05
N PRO A 99 -17.65 7.15 -40.80
CA PRO A 99 -18.95 7.77 -41.05
C PRO A 99 -18.82 9.00 -41.96
N SER A 100 -19.62 8.96 -43.02
CA SER A 100 -19.81 10.02 -44.00
C SER A 100 -20.62 11.20 -43.43
N ASN A 101 -20.10 12.40 -43.66
CA ASN A 101 -20.78 13.65 -44.04
C ASN A 101 -21.95 14.18 -43.20
N LEU A 102 -21.70 15.34 -42.57
CA LEU A 102 -22.54 16.53 -42.75
C LEU A 102 -21.64 17.78 -42.77
N VAL A 103 -21.83 18.56 -43.83
CA VAL A 103 -21.15 19.81 -44.19
C VAL A 103 -21.87 20.99 -43.53
N ASN A 104 -21.14 21.97 -42.99
CA ASN A 104 -21.40 23.40 -43.21
C ASN A 104 -20.23 24.30 -42.76
N THR A 105 -19.47 24.72 -43.77
CA THR A 105 -18.96 26.06 -44.11
C THR A 105 -18.63 27.14 -43.04
N VAL A 106 -17.31 27.38 -42.93
CA VAL A 106 -16.54 28.63 -43.15
C VAL A 106 -16.72 29.85 -42.23
N SER A 107 -15.63 30.24 -41.57
CA SER A 107 -14.98 31.57 -41.72
C SER A 107 -13.54 31.58 -41.17
N ASN A 108 -12.61 32.03 -42.03
CA ASN A 108 -11.16 32.19 -41.84
C ASN A 108 -10.79 33.32 -40.86
N VAL A 109 -9.70 33.14 -40.10
CA VAL A 109 -8.58 34.11 -40.02
C VAL A 109 -7.24 33.36 -39.84
N SER A 110 -6.31 33.63 -40.77
CA SER A 110 -4.83 33.60 -40.78
C SER A 110 -4.11 33.27 -39.46
N GLY A 111 -3.04 32.49 -39.36
CA GLY A 111 -2.05 32.00 -40.32
C GLY A 111 -0.65 32.17 -39.72
N VAL A 112 -0.03 31.10 -39.20
CA VAL A 112 1.44 30.92 -39.05
C VAL A 112 1.75 29.40 -39.12
N GLN A 113 2.63 29.01 -40.04
CA GLN A 113 3.24 27.66 -40.22
C GLN A 113 4.77 27.80 -40.04
N PRO A 114 5.63 26.75 -40.13
CA PRO A 114 5.41 25.28 -40.22
C PRO A 114 6.30 24.47 -39.23
N GLY A 115 6.21 23.13 -39.22
CA GLY A 115 7.34 22.29 -38.75
C GLY A 115 7.07 20.82 -38.43
N GLY A 116 7.30 19.94 -39.42
CA GLY A 116 8.04 18.68 -39.24
C GLY A 116 7.39 17.52 -38.46
N ALA A 117 6.80 16.58 -39.20
CA ALA A 117 6.39 15.26 -38.72
C ALA A 117 7.61 14.37 -38.39
N GLY A 118 7.59 13.74 -37.21
CA GLY A 118 8.50 12.66 -36.82
C GLY A 118 7.72 11.56 -36.10
N SER A 119 7.64 10.37 -36.70
CA SER A 119 6.87 9.23 -36.24
C SER A 119 7.31 8.72 -34.86
N ALA A 120 6.41 8.73 -33.88
CA ALA A 120 6.61 8.05 -32.59
C ALA A 120 6.37 6.54 -32.75
N GLY A 121 7.45 5.77 -32.92
CA GLY A 121 7.43 4.31 -32.78
C GLY A 121 7.31 3.89 -31.29
N PRO A 122 6.83 2.67 -31.00
CA PRO A 122 6.59 2.23 -29.63
C PRO A 122 7.91 2.06 -28.85
N CYS A 123 7.97 2.69 -27.67
CA CYS A 123 9.06 2.59 -26.71
C CYS A 123 9.20 1.16 -26.17
N ARG A 124 10.03 0.33 -26.83
CA ARG A 124 10.58 -0.87 -26.18
C ARG A 124 11.73 -0.44 -25.27
N SER A 125 11.49 -0.48 -23.96
CA SER A 125 12.54 -0.34 -22.95
C SER A 125 13.57 -1.46 -23.12
N LYS A 126 14.85 -1.08 -23.18
CA LYS A 126 15.95 -2.04 -23.08
C LYS A 126 16.04 -2.52 -21.62
N PRO A 127 16.52 -3.75 -21.37
CA PRO A 127 16.81 -4.21 -20.02
C PRO A 127 17.81 -3.26 -19.36
N ILE A 128 17.55 -2.91 -18.09
CA ILE A 128 18.44 -2.08 -17.29
C ILE A 128 19.66 -2.96 -16.96
N ASP A 129 20.78 -2.66 -17.61
CA ASP A 129 22.09 -3.21 -17.24
C ASP A 129 22.59 -2.42 -16.02
N ILE A 130 22.62 -3.08 -14.85
CA ILE A 130 23.11 -2.51 -13.60
C ILE A 130 24.63 -2.52 -13.66
N GLN A 131 25.23 -1.44 -14.17
CA GLN A 131 26.65 -1.15 -13.94
C GLN A 131 26.77 -0.05 -12.90
N GLY A 132 27.11 -0.45 -11.67
CA GLY A 132 27.80 0.42 -10.72
C GLY A 132 29.26 0.65 -11.15
N PRO A 133 30.09 1.38 -10.37
CA PRO A 133 29.87 1.78 -8.98
C PRO A 133 30.20 3.26 -8.69
N ARG A 134 29.36 3.93 -7.89
CA ARG A 134 29.85 4.92 -6.93
C ARG A 134 29.31 4.55 -5.57
N ASN A 135 30.23 4.21 -4.67
CA ASN A 135 30.05 3.80 -3.30
C ASN A 135 28.86 4.52 -2.63
N ASN A 136 27.73 3.84 -2.52
CA ASN A 136 26.76 4.13 -1.48
C ASN A 136 26.58 2.83 -0.70
N LYS A 137 27.43 2.65 0.32
CA LYS A 137 27.42 1.52 1.25
C LYS A 137 26.21 1.60 2.20
N ASN A 138 24.99 1.79 1.70
CA ASN A 138 23.76 1.85 2.51
C ASN A 138 22.52 1.25 1.84
N ILE A 139 22.68 0.38 0.84
CA ILE A 139 21.66 -0.63 0.54
C ILE A 139 22.26 -2.00 0.90
N SER A 140 22.68 -2.13 2.15
CA SER A 140 22.73 -3.43 2.79
C SER A 140 21.29 -3.85 3.06
N HIS A 141 20.91 -4.97 2.46
CA HIS A 141 20.06 -6.03 3.00
C HIS A 141 19.04 -5.65 4.08
N SER A 142 17.81 -6.14 3.88
CA SER A 142 16.81 -6.30 4.94
C SER A 142 16.41 -5.00 5.64
N ALA A 143 15.82 -4.06 4.90
CA ALA A 143 14.79 -3.25 5.55
C ALA A 143 13.55 -4.13 5.73
N VAL A 144 13.61 -5.05 6.70
CA VAL A 144 12.42 -5.47 7.43
C VAL A 144 11.95 -4.17 8.09
N TYR A 145 11.18 -3.38 7.35
CA TYR A 145 10.59 -2.18 7.89
C TYR A 145 9.83 -2.60 9.12
N ASN A 146 10.14 -1.97 10.27
CA ASN A 146 9.49 -2.28 11.52
C ASN A 146 7.97 -2.25 11.28
N MET A 147 7.28 -3.35 11.53
CA MET A 147 5.90 -3.57 11.04
C MET A 147 4.94 -2.47 11.54
N GLY A 148 5.27 -1.82 12.68
CA GLY A 148 4.60 -0.63 13.19
C GLY A 148 4.73 0.64 12.32
N CYS A 149 5.85 0.86 11.62
CA CYS A 149 6.01 1.98 10.70
C CYS A 149 5.19 1.80 9.41
N VAL A 150 5.06 0.54 8.94
CA VAL A 150 4.23 0.20 7.77
C VAL A 150 2.74 0.28 8.10
N ALA A 151 2.33 -0.12 9.30
CA ALA A 151 0.97 0.09 9.79
C ALA A 151 0.64 1.60 9.88
N GLY A 152 1.58 2.44 10.32
CA GLY A 152 1.43 3.90 10.35
C GLY A 152 1.29 4.54 8.97
N LEU A 153 2.03 4.06 7.95
CA LEU A 153 1.85 4.49 6.56
C LEU A 153 0.45 4.14 6.02
N ARG A 154 -0.05 2.98 6.45
CA ARG A 154 -1.33 2.42 6.00
C ARG A 154 -2.52 3.06 6.72
N GLY A 155 -2.37 3.51 7.98
CA GLY A 155 -3.39 4.26 8.72
C GLY A 155 -3.79 5.62 8.14
N TRP A 156 -2.98 6.20 7.23
CA TRP A 156 -3.36 7.38 6.44
C TRP A 156 -4.35 7.03 5.30
N ALA A 157 -4.48 5.75 4.94
CA ALA A 157 -5.33 5.28 3.87
C ALA A 157 -6.82 5.50 4.19
N GLY A 158 -7.29 6.72 3.90
CA GLY A 158 -8.71 7.03 3.82
C GLY A 158 -9.41 6.18 2.74
N GLY A 159 -10.71 6.43 2.51
CA GLY A 159 -11.49 5.66 1.53
C GLY A 159 -10.89 5.62 0.12
N ALA A 160 -10.11 6.63 -0.29
CA ALA A 160 -9.48 6.68 -1.61
C ALA A 160 -8.40 5.59 -1.82
N ALA A 161 -7.54 5.34 -0.84
CA ALA A 161 -6.49 4.32 -0.94
C ALA A 161 -7.08 2.90 -0.99
N LEU A 162 -8.20 2.67 -0.30
CA LEU A 162 -8.98 1.42 -0.40
C LEU A 162 -9.48 1.18 -1.83
N VAL A 163 -10.00 2.22 -2.49
CA VAL A 163 -10.47 2.13 -3.89
C VAL A 163 -9.32 1.79 -4.84
N LEU A 164 -8.16 2.42 -4.66
CA LEU A 164 -6.96 2.14 -5.47
C LEU A 164 -6.45 0.71 -5.27
N LEU A 165 -6.40 0.24 -4.01
CA LEU A 165 -6.05 -1.15 -3.70
C LEU A 165 -7.04 -2.14 -4.32
N ALA A 166 -8.34 -1.87 -4.21
CA ALA A 166 -9.38 -2.72 -4.80
C ALA A 166 -9.29 -2.76 -6.33
N ARG A 167 -8.97 -1.63 -6.98
CA ARG A 167 -8.75 -1.59 -8.43
C ARG A 167 -7.53 -2.42 -8.83
N ALA A 168 -6.42 -2.24 -8.13
CA ALA A 168 -5.20 -3.03 -8.35
C ALA A 168 -5.46 -4.55 -8.18
N ALA A 169 -6.19 -4.93 -7.13
CA ALA A 169 -6.60 -6.31 -6.91
C ALA A 169 -7.50 -6.83 -8.03
N ALA A 170 -8.46 -6.03 -8.51
CA ALA A 170 -9.31 -6.39 -9.65
C ALA A 170 -8.49 -6.57 -10.93
N ASP A 171 -7.51 -5.72 -11.21
CA ASP A 171 -6.65 -5.85 -12.40
C ASP A 171 -5.82 -7.14 -12.38
N VAL A 172 -5.25 -7.53 -11.23
CA VAL A 172 -4.57 -8.82 -11.06
C VAL A 172 -5.56 -9.98 -11.18
N ALA A 173 -6.72 -9.88 -10.54
CA ALA A 173 -7.77 -10.89 -10.58
C ALA A 173 -8.26 -11.16 -12.00
N LEU A 174 -8.49 -10.13 -12.81
CA LEU A 174 -8.89 -10.24 -14.21
C LEU A 174 -7.87 -11.04 -15.02
N GLN A 175 -6.57 -10.81 -14.79
CA GLN A 175 -5.52 -11.60 -15.44
C GLN A 175 -5.55 -13.07 -15.00
N LEU A 176 -5.77 -13.34 -13.70
CA LEU A 176 -5.84 -14.70 -13.15
C LEU A 176 -7.04 -15.50 -13.68
N VAL A 177 -8.17 -14.85 -13.98
CA VAL A 177 -9.37 -15.51 -14.55
C VAL A 177 -9.38 -15.55 -16.08
N GLY A 178 -8.23 -15.34 -16.74
CA GLY A 178 -8.08 -15.50 -18.19
C GLY A 178 -8.22 -14.21 -19.01
N GLY A 179 -8.29 -13.05 -18.35
CA GLY A 179 -8.29 -11.74 -18.98
C GLY A 179 -9.54 -11.44 -19.82
N GLY A 180 -9.42 -10.42 -20.67
CA GLY A 180 -10.54 -9.89 -21.47
C GLY A 180 -11.23 -10.94 -22.36
N ARG A 181 -10.53 -11.99 -22.79
CA ARG A 181 -11.12 -13.03 -23.67
C ARG A 181 -12.13 -13.92 -22.94
N ARG A 182 -11.88 -14.26 -21.67
CA ARG A 182 -12.82 -15.09 -20.88
C ARG A 182 -14.04 -14.28 -20.41
N LEU A 183 -13.88 -12.97 -20.33
CA LEU A 183 -14.91 -12.01 -19.89
C LEU A 183 -15.54 -11.22 -21.05
N ASP A 184 -15.18 -11.55 -22.29
CA ASP A 184 -15.78 -10.95 -23.47
C ASP A 184 -17.26 -11.34 -23.52
N TRP A 185 -18.15 -10.37 -23.73
CA TRP A 185 -19.60 -10.63 -23.78
C TRP A 185 -20.00 -11.57 -24.93
N ARG A 186 -19.16 -11.71 -25.95
CA ARG A 186 -19.34 -12.66 -27.06
C ARG A 186 -18.94 -14.08 -26.67
N ASN A 187 -18.20 -14.23 -25.58
CA ASN A 187 -17.82 -15.53 -25.07
C ASN A 187 -19.00 -16.15 -24.33
N ALA A 188 -19.65 -17.13 -24.98
CA ALA A 188 -20.78 -17.86 -24.41
C ALA A 188 -20.38 -18.95 -23.39
N HIS A 189 -19.10 -19.08 -23.04
CA HIS A 189 -18.69 -19.95 -21.94
C HIS A 189 -19.19 -19.40 -20.59
N GLN A 190 -19.22 -20.27 -19.59
CA GLN A 190 -19.62 -19.90 -18.25
C GLN A 190 -18.73 -18.77 -17.69
N ALA A 191 -19.38 -17.71 -17.20
CA ALA A 191 -18.71 -16.60 -16.54
C ALA A 191 -17.93 -17.07 -15.28
N PRO A 192 -16.74 -16.48 -15.01
CA PRO A 192 -15.97 -16.82 -13.82
C PRO A 192 -16.77 -16.66 -12.55
N VAL A 193 -16.58 -17.58 -11.60
CA VAL A 193 -17.05 -17.41 -10.23
C VAL A 193 -15.93 -16.85 -9.36
N CYS A 194 -16.16 -15.67 -8.80
CA CYS A 194 -15.25 -14.99 -7.89
C CYS A 194 -15.87 -14.95 -6.49
N VAL A 195 -15.12 -15.38 -5.47
CA VAL A 195 -15.56 -15.31 -4.08
C VAL A 195 -14.61 -14.39 -3.31
N ALA A 196 -15.13 -13.31 -2.72
CA ALA A 196 -14.39 -12.49 -1.78
C ALA A 196 -14.58 -13.02 -0.36
N VAL A 197 -13.48 -13.45 0.25
CA VAL A 197 -13.41 -13.81 1.67
C VAL A 197 -12.90 -12.59 2.42
N ALA A 198 -13.80 -11.88 3.10
CA ALA A 198 -13.56 -10.54 3.61
C ALA A 198 -13.76 -10.48 5.13
N GLY A 199 -12.73 -10.05 5.87
CA GLY A 199 -12.87 -9.69 7.27
C GLY A 199 -13.56 -8.34 7.48
N PRO A 200 -14.01 -8.02 8.72
CA PRO A 200 -14.76 -6.81 9.07
C PRO A 200 -13.87 -5.55 9.17
N HIS A 201 -13.02 -5.32 8.17
CA HIS A 201 -11.98 -4.29 8.18
C HIS A 201 -11.78 -3.65 6.78
N ARG A 202 -10.85 -2.70 6.64
CA ARG A 202 -10.69 -1.90 5.40
C ARG A 202 -10.21 -2.75 4.23
N THR A 203 -9.26 -3.66 4.47
CA THR A 203 -8.84 -4.62 3.44
C THR A 203 -9.99 -5.52 2.99
N GLY A 204 -10.86 -5.97 3.91
CA GLY A 204 -12.04 -6.76 3.57
C GLY A 204 -13.00 -5.99 2.67
N ALA A 205 -13.21 -4.69 2.94
CA ALA A 205 -13.99 -3.81 2.07
C ALA A 205 -13.33 -3.65 0.69
N ALA A 206 -12.00 -3.56 0.61
CA ALA A 206 -11.28 -3.55 -0.67
C ALA A 206 -11.53 -4.84 -1.48
N ALA A 207 -11.57 -6.01 -0.84
CA ALA A 207 -11.88 -7.26 -1.53
C ALA A 207 -13.32 -7.30 -2.06
N VAL A 208 -14.29 -6.81 -1.29
CA VAL A 208 -15.70 -6.73 -1.76
C VAL A 208 -15.83 -5.75 -2.91
N LEU A 209 -15.14 -4.60 -2.84
CA LEU A 209 -15.09 -3.63 -3.93
C LEU A 209 -14.43 -4.23 -5.18
N ALA A 210 -13.33 -4.98 -5.03
CA ALA A 210 -12.68 -5.69 -6.12
C ALA A 210 -13.63 -6.74 -6.73
N ALA A 211 -14.40 -7.48 -5.92
CA ALA A 211 -15.43 -8.39 -6.40
C ALA A 211 -16.53 -7.67 -7.19
N ARG A 212 -16.92 -6.46 -6.76
CA ARG A 212 -17.88 -5.60 -7.50
C ARG A 212 -17.32 -5.14 -8.84
N LEU A 213 -16.04 -4.79 -8.90
CA LEU A 213 -15.36 -4.47 -10.17
C LEU A 213 -15.31 -5.70 -11.09
N LEU A 214 -15.04 -6.89 -10.56
CA LEU A 214 -15.09 -8.13 -11.34
C LEU A 214 -16.51 -8.41 -11.85
N ALA A 215 -17.52 -8.14 -11.03
CA ALA A 215 -18.93 -8.28 -11.43
C ALA A 215 -19.31 -7.32 -12.56
N SER A 216 -18.80 -6.08 -12.54
CA SER A 216 -19.01 -5.14 -13.66
C SER A 216 -18.31 -5.56 -14.95
N HIS A 217 -17.30 -6.44 -14.86
CA HIS A 217 -16.66 -7.10 -16.01
C HIS A 217 -17.34 -8.41 -16.42
N GLY A 218 -18.48 -8.78 -15.82
CA GLY A 218 -19.26 -9.97 -16.18
C GLY A 218 -18.94 -11.22 -15.35
N ALA A 219 -18.08 -11.14 -14.33
CA ALA A 219 -17.88 -12.25 -13.40
C ALA A 219 -19.07 -12.41 -12.44
N ARG A 220 -19.29 -13.62 -11.95
CA ARG A 220 -20.26 -13.90 -10.88
C ARG A 220 -19.55 -13.72 -9.54
N ALA A 221 -19.93 -12.69 -8.79
CA ALA A 221 -19.30 -12.36 -7.51
C ALA A 221 -20.15 -12.79 -6.30
N PHE A 222 -19.50 -13.43 -5.34
CA PHE A 222 -20.07 -13.81 -4.04
C PHE A 222 -19.15 -13.34 -2.91
N VAL A 223 -19.71 -13.19 -1.70
CA VAL A 223 -18.98 -12.72 -0.52
C VAL A 223 -19.17 -13.70 0.64
N LEU A 224 -18.06 -14.07 1.27
CA LEU A 224 -18.01 -14.76 2.55
C LEU A 224 -17.44 -13.79 3.60
N LEU A 225 -18.24 -13.48 4.62
CA LEU A 225 -17.82 -12.57 5.69
C LEU A 225 -17.12 -13.35 6.80
N ALA A 226 -15.86 -13.01 7.04
CA ALA A 226 -14.98 -13.68 7.98
C ALA A 226 -14.86 -12.87 9.29
N GLY A 227 -15.88 -13.00 10.14
CA GLY A 227 -15.90 -12.37 11.47
C GLY A 227 -16.97 -11.31 11.62
N GLU A 228 -17.02 -10.74 12.82
CA GLU A 228 -17.88 -9.62 13.17
C GLU A 228 -17.00 -8.46 13.65
N CYS A 229 -17.49 -7.23 13.52
CA CYS A 229 -16.84 -6.13 14.22
C CYS A 229 -16.86 -6.49 15.71
N GLY A 230 -15.66 -6.76 16.28
CA GLY A 230 -15.49 -6.87 17.72
C GLY A 230 -16.21 -5.69 18.35
N GLN A 231 -17.16 -6.02 19.23
CA GLN A 231 -18.24 -5.19 19.75
C GLN A 231 -18.01 -3.69 19.57
N CYS A 232 -19.01 -3.01 19.03
CA CYS A 232 -19.15 -1.56 18.91
C CYS A 232 -18.96 -0.75 20.23
N GLY A 233 -18.30 -1.29 21.25
CA GLY A 233 -17.72 -0.60 22.41
C GLY A 233 -16.18 -0.42 22.38
N GLN A 234 -15.43 -0.98 21.41
CA GLN A 234 -13.95 -0.77 21.31
C GLN A 234 -13.49 0.01 20.06
N CYS A 235 -14.37 0.27 19.09
CA CYS A 235 -14.04 1.16 17.97
C CYS A 235 -13.93 2.65 18.40
N GLY A 236 -14.33 3.00 19.62
CA GLY A 236 -14.32 4.35 20.21
C GLY A 236 -15.11 5.42 19.44
N ARG A 237 -15.74 5.06 18.31
CA ARG A 237 -16.34 5.97 17.31
C ARG A 237 -17.70 5.51 16.78
N CYS A 238 -18.11 4.28 17.06
CA CYS A 238 -19.48 3.81 16.89
C CYS A 238 -20.12 3.95 18.27
N GLY A 239 -21.17 4.76 18.43
CA GLY A 239 -21.82 4.92 19.73
C GLY A 239 -22.40 3.60 20.24
N GLU A 240 -22.47 3.44 21.56
CA GLU A 240 -23.22 2.34 22.18
C GLU A 240 -24.68 2.41 21.68
N GLY A 241 -25.15 1.36 21.02
CA GLY A 241 -26.53 1.26 20.55
C GLY A 241 -26.80 1.69 19.10
N GLU A 242 -25.81 2.22 18.38
CA GLU A 242 -25.92 2.42 16.93
C GLU A 242 -25.26 1.25 16.18
N GLN A 243 -26.04 0.52 15.38
CA GLN A 243 -25.48 -0.34 14.32
C GLN A 243 -24.47 0.49 13.54
N CYS A 244 -23.29 -0.08 13.19
CA CYS A 244 -22.29 0.65 12.41
C CYS A 244 -22.93 1.18 11.11
N GLY A 245 -23.36 2.43 11.14
CA GLY A 245 -24.06 3.06 10.03
C GLY A 245 -23.13 3.11 8.83
N GLU A 246 -23.69 3.24 7.63
CA GLU A 246 -22.90 3.28 6.40
C GLU A 246 -21.92 4.46 6.38
N GLY A 247 -22.20 5.52 7.16
CA GLY A 247 -21.32 6.68 7.38
C GLY A 247 -20.22 6.48 8.44
N GLY A 248 -20.17 5.34 9.13
CA GLY A 248 -19.16 5.05 10.15
C GLY A 248 -17.76 4.91 9.55
N GLN A 249 -16.74 5.46 10.22
CA GLN A 249 -15.34 5.37 9.80
C GLN A 249 -14.71 3.98 10.07
N CYS A 250 -15.47 3.03 10.62
CA CYS A 250 -14.99 1.68 10.94
C CYS A 250 -14.98 0.77 9.69
N GLY A 251 -14.00 -0.13 9.60
CA GLY A 251 -13.85 -1.00 8.43
C GLY A 251 -15.06 -1.91 8.16
N ALA A 252 -15.76 -2.36 9.21
CA ALA A 252 -17.00 -3.12 9.05
C ALA A 252 -18.14 -2.32 8.39
N GLY A 253 -18.22 -1.01 8.63
CA GLY A 253 -19.15 -0.11 7.92
C GLY A 253 -18.82 -0.01 6.43
N ALA A 254 -17.53 0.06 6.09
CA ALA A 254 -17.07 0.02 4.70
C ALA A 254 -17.43 -1.31 4.03
N VAL A 255 -17.21 -2.45 4.68
CA VAL A 255 -17.60 -3.77 4.14
C VAL A 255 -19.11 -3.82 3.87
N ARG A 256 -19.95 -3.38 4.82
CA ARG A 256 -21.41 -3.35 4.66
C ARG A 256 -21.85 -2.48 3.49
N ARG A 257 -21.25 -1.31 3.31
CA ARG A 257 -21.51 -0.42 2.17
C ARG A 257 -21.21 -1.11 0.84
N GLU A 258 -20.04 -1.75 0.73
CA GLU A 258 -19.64 -2.44 -0.50
C GLU A 258 -20.51 -3.67 -0.78
N VAL A 259 -20.89 -4.42 0.26
CA VAL A 259 -21.83 -5.55 0.15
C VAL A 259 -23.21 -5.08 -0.31
N ARG A 260 -23.74 -3.99 0.24
CA ARG A 260 -25.04 -3.43 -0.20
C ARG A 260 -24.98 -3.04 -1.68
N ALA A 261 -23.90 -2.39 -2.08
CA ALA A 261 -23.72 -1.96 -3.47
C ALA A 261 -23.45 -3.12 -4.45
N LEU A 262 -22.84 -4.22 -4.00
CA LEU A 262 -22.74 -5.45 -4.78
C LEU A 262 -24.09 -6.20 -4.84
N GLY A 263 -24.89 -6.08 -3.78
CA GLY A 263 -26.15 -6.76 -3.58
C GLY A 263 -26.07 -7.72 -2.38
N ALA A 264 -26.92 -7.51 -1.36
CA ALA A 264 -26.93 -8.34 -0.15
C ALA A 264 -27.16 -9.84 -0.46
N GLY A 265 -27.89 -10.13 -1.54
CA GLY A 265 -28.08 -11.47 -2.07
C GLY A 265 -26.81 -12.15 -2.61
N CYS A 266 -25.64 -11.51 -2.61
CA CYS A 266 -24.34 -12.11 -2.94
C CYS A 266 -23.60 -12.66 -1.71
N VAL A 267 -24.02 -12.32 -0.50
CA VAL A 267 -23.45 -12.89 0.73
C VAL A 267 -23.97 -14.31 0.91
N ARG A 268 -23.06 -15.24 1.19
CA ARG A 268 -23.35 -16.66 1.37
C ARG A 268 -22.60 -17.22 2.56
N ARG A 269 -23.16 -18.25 3.18
CA ARG A 269 -22.43 -19.09 4.14
C ARG A 269 -21.42 -19.97 3.40
N ALA A 270 -20.41 -20.48 4.11
CA ALA A 270 -19.33 -21.25 3.51
C ALA A 270 -19.83 -22.48 2.72
N ASP A 271 -20.87 -23.15 3.23
CA ASP A 271 -21.54 -24.31 2.65
C ASP A 271 -22.43 -23.97 1.44
N GLU A 272 -22.90 -22.73 1.33
CA GLU A 272 -23.75 -22.25 0.24
C GLU A 272 -22.95 -21.67 -0.93
N LEU A 273 -21.63 -21.51 -0.79
CA LEU A 273 -20.80 -20.90 -1.81
C LEU A 273 -20.61 -21.84 -3.02
N PRO A 274 -20.75 -21.30 -4.25
CA PRO A 274 -20.41 -22.07 -5.44
C PRO A 274 -18.91 -22.34 -5.52
N ARG A 275 -18.53 -23.34 -6.32
CA ARG A 275 -17.12 -23.60 -6.62
C ARG A 275 -16.48 -22.36 -7.28
N PRO A 276 -15.44 -21.76 -6.68
CA PRO A 276 -14.82 -20.55 -7.23
C PRO A 276 -13.79 -20.87 -8.32
N ASP A 277 -13.72 -20.03 -9.34
CA ASP A 277 -12.55 -19.92 -10.23
C ASP A 277 -11.45 -19.05 -9.60
N LEU A 278 -11.87 -18.07 -8.79
CA LEU A 278 -10.99 -17.12 -8.09
C LEU A 278 -11.49 -16.85 -6.67
N VAL A 279 -10.56 -16.79 -5.72
CA VAL A 279 -10.79 -16.37 -4.34
C VAL A 279 -9.99 -15.10 -4.05
N LEU A 280 -10.67 -14.02 -3.66
CA LEU A 280 -10.04 -12.80 -3.13
C LEU A 280 -9.93 -12.95 -1.62
N LEU A 281 -8.71 -13.06 -1.09
CA LEU A 281 -8.46 -13.29 0.33
C LEU A 281 -8.08 -11.98 1.01
N ALA A 282 -8.97 -11.46 1.85
CA ALA A 282 -8.74 -10.28 2.68
C ALA A 282 -9.15 -10.55 4.13
N LEU A 283 -8.43 -11.48 4.74
CA LEU A 283 -8.59 -11.90 6.14
C LEU A 283 -7.66 -11.15 7.11
N HIS A 284 -6.84 -10.22 6.61
CA HIS A 284 -5.90 -9.47 7.43
C HIS A 284 -6.00 -7.98 7.12
N ASP A 285 -5.90 -7.17 8.17
CA ASP A 285 -5.71 -5.73 8.07
C ASP A 285 -4.41 -5.33 8.77
N PRO A 286 -3.45 -4.73 8.05
CA PRO A 286 -2.23 -4.21 8.66
C PRO A 286 -2.50 -3.17 9.76
N GLU A 287 -3.62 -2.43 9.71
CA GLU A 287 -3.99 -1.47 10.76
C GLU A 287 -4.47 -2.15 12.05
N ARG A 288 -4.94 -3.40 11.96
CA ARG A 288 -5.48 -4.17 13.09
C ARG A 288 -4.59 -5.33 13.48
N ALA A 289 -3.33 -5.34 13.04
CA ALA A 289 -2.39 -6.42 13.32
C ALA A 289 -2.19 -6.69 14.83
N ALA A 290 -2.36 -5.67 15.68
CA ALA A 290 -2.31 -5.83 17.14
C ALA A 290 -3.48 -6.64 17.72
N ASP A 291 -4.66 -6.57 17.09
CA ASP A 291 -5.87 -7.30 17.51
C ASP A 291 -6.03 -8.63 16.75
N ALA A 292 -5.03 -9.01 15.96
CA ALA A 292 -5.13 -10.14 15.03
C ALA A 292 -5.45 -11.44 15.76
N ASP A 293 -4.89 -11.70 16.94
CA ASP A 293 -5.14 -12.93 17.69
C ASP A 293 -6.60 -13.07 18.11
N ALA A 294 -7.23 -11.98 18.58
CA ALA A 294 -8.63 -11.96 18.95
C ALA A 294 -9.56 -12.12 17.74
N GLU A 295 -9.20 -11.51 16.60
CA GLU A 295 -9.93 -11.67 15.34
C GLU A 295 -9.80 -13.10 14.79
N HIS A 296 -8.59 -13.67 14.83
CA HIS A 296 -8.30 -15.03 14.39
C HIS A 296 -9.02 -16.07 15.26
N ALA A 297 -9.23 -15.81 16.55
CA ALA A 297 -9.96 -16.71 17.44
C ALA A 297 -11.47 -16.81 17.12
N GLN A 298 -12.03 -15.88 16.32
CA GLN A 298 -13.46 -15.88 16.03
C GLN A 298 -13.87 -17.12 15.20
N PRO A 299 -14.98 -17.81 15.54
CA PRO A 299 -15.44 -18.98 14.79
C PRO A 299 -15.66 -18.73 13.30
N ARG A 300 -16.24 -17.57 12.94
CA ARG A 300 -16.46 -17.19 11.52
C ARG A 300 -15.16 -16.95 10.77
N TYR A 301 -14.12 -16.45 11.44
CA TYR A 301 -12.81 -16.32 10.83
C TYR A 301 -12.23 -17.71 10.51
N GLN A 302 -12.28 -18.62 11.48
CA GLN A 302 -11.75 -19.99 11.31
C GLN A 302 -12.53 -20.78 10.26
N GLU A 303 -13.85 -20.64 10.20
CA GLU A 303 -14.71 -21.21 9.16
C GLU A 303 -14.30 -20.70 7.78
N ALA A 304 -14.18 -19.37 7.63
CA ALA A 304 -13.79 -18.75 6.36
C ALA A 304 -12.39 -19.14 5.91
N LEU A 305 -11.43 -19.20 6.83
CA LEU A 305 -10.07 -19.65 6.56
C LEU A 305 -10.03 -21.14 6.15
N THR A 306 -10.81 -21.98 6.82
CA THR A 306 -10.93 -23.41 6.51
C THR A 306 -11.55 -23.61 5.12
N TRP A 307 -12.62 -22.88 4.81
CA TRP A 307 -13.22 -22.88 3.49
C TRP A 307 -12.23 -22.44 2.40
N ALA A 308 -11.51 -21.34 2.64
CA ALA A 308 -10.51 -20.82 1.71
C ALA A 308 -9.38 -21.81 1.40
N ARG A 309 -8.92 -22.58 2.40
CA ARG A 309 -7.92 -23.65 2.20
C ARG A 309 -8.44 -24.79 1.32
N GLY A 310 -9.73 -25.11 1.42
CA GLY A 310 -10.37 -26.15 0.62
C GLY A 310 -10.78 -25.71 -0.79
N ALA A 311 -10.81 -24.40 -1.07
CA ALA A 311 -11.22 -23.85 -2.35
C ALA A 311 -10.22 -24.23 -3.46
N ARG A 312 -10.74 -24.69 -4.60
CA ARG A 312 -9.93 -25.14 -5.76
C ARG A 312 -9.56 -24.01 -6.74
N GLY A 313 -10.14 -22.83 -6.59
CA GLY A 313 -9.89 -21.66 -7.45
C GLY A 313 -8.51 -21.03 -7.22
N ALA A 314 -8.09 -20.16 -8.14
CA ALA A 314 -6.90 -19.33 -7.91
C ALA A 314 -7.14 -18.39 -6.72
N ALA A 315 -6.22 -18.34 -5.76
CA ALA A 315 -6.28 -17.36 -4.68
C ALA A 315 -5.45 -16.11 -5.00
N LEU A 316 -5.98 -14.94 -4.67
CA LEU A 316 -5.32 -13.64 -4.68
C LEU A 316 -5.39 -13.05 -3.27
N ALA A 317 -4.23 -12.87 -2.63
CA ALA A 317 -4.16 -12.30 -1.29
C ALA A 317 -4.07 -10.77 -1.33
N LEU A 318 -4.93 -10.08 -0.58
CA LEU A 318 -4.89 -8.63 -0.41
C LEU A 318 -4.34 -8.34 0.98
N GLU A 319 -3.27 -7.54 1.05
CA GLU A 319 -2.59 -7.19 2.30
C GLU A 319 -2.38 -8.41 3.22
N PRO A 320 -1.73 -9.49 2.76
CA PRO A 320 -1.52 -10.66 3.60
C PRO A 320 -0.61 -10.34 4.79
N PRO A 321 -0.75 -11.08 5.91
CA PRO A 321 0.20 -10.99 7.01
C PRO A 321 1.59 -11.47 6.53
N ALA A 322 2.65 -10.98 7.18
CA ALA A 322 4.03 -11.30 6.78
C ALA A 322 4.37 -12.80 6.88
N CYS A 323 3.71 -13.52 7.80
CA CYS A 323 3.83 -14.97 7.94
C CYS A 323 2.92 -15.75 6.98
N GLY A 324 2.03 -15.08 6.23
CA GLY A 324 0.97 -15.70 5.45
C GLY A 324 -0.04 -16.45 6.33
N TRP A 325 -0.82 -17.33 5.72
CA TRP A 325 -1.73 -18.22 6.44
C TRP A 325 -1.25 -19.66 6.33
N ALA A 326 -1.13 -20.34 7.46
CA ALA A 326 -0.69 -21.74 7.49
C ALA A 326 -1.59 -22.62 6.58
N GLY A 327 -0.99 -23.44 5.74
CA GLY A 327 -1.71 -24.36 4.85
C GLY A 327 -2.51 -23.70 3.72
N LEU A 328 -2.31 -22.40 3.46
CA LEU A 328 -2.94 -21.70 2.34
C LEU A 328 -1.86 -21.22 1.37
N SER A 329 -2.14 -21.36 0.07
CA SER A 329 -1.29 -20.82 -1.00
C SER A 329 -2.11 -19.90 -1.89
N ALA A 330 -1.44 -18.95 -2.53
CA ALA A 330 -2.04 -18.02 -3.48
C ALA A 330 -1.19 -17.91 -4.74
N ARG A 331 -1.82 -17.52 -5.86
CA ARG A 331 -1.11 -17.27 -7.11
C ARG A 331 -0.39 -15.92 -7.11
N ALA A 332 -0.96 -14.96 -6.41
CA ALA A 332 -0.41 -13.63 -6.26
C ALA A 332 -0.88 -12.99 -4.95
N ALA A 333 -0.14 -11.97 -4.54
CA ALA A 333 -0.51 -11.07 -3.46
C ALA A 333 -0.47 -9.62 -3.97
N VAL A 334 -1.30 -8.75 -3.38
CA VAL A 334 -1.31 -7.31 -3.63
C VAL A 334 -1.10 -6.58 -2.31
N GLN A 335 -0.14 -5.68 -2.27
CA GLN A 335 0.12 -4.77 -1.16
C GLN A 335 0.19 -3.33 -1.67
N GLY A 336 -0.37 -2.38 -0.94
CA GLY A 336 -0.20 -0.95 -1.17
C GLY A 336 1.05 -0.37 -0.50
N VAL A 337 1.33 0.90 -0.75
CA VAL A 337 2.35 1.72 -0.07
C VAL A 337 3.78 1.21 -0.24
N LEU A 338 4.20 0.23 0.56
CA LEU A 338 5.54 -0.37 0.56
C LEU A 338 5.41 -1.90 0.62
N PRO A 339 6.34 -2.62 -0.03
CA PRO A 339 6.35 -4.07 0.03
C PRO A 339 6.70 -4.55 1.43
N GLY A 340 5.89 -5.45 1.96
CA GLY A 340 6.24 -6.27 3.11
C GLY A 340 6.93 -7.56 2.67
N ALA A 341 7.58 -8.25 3.61
CA ALA A 341 8.01 -9.62 3.38
C ALA A 341 6.77 -10.51 3.27
N VAL A 342 6.59 -11.17 2.13
CA VAL A 342 5.47 -12.09 1.88
C VAL A 342 6.04 -13.48 1.58
N PRO A 343 5.49 -14.57 2.16
CA PRO A 343 5.99 -15.91 1.89
C PRO A 343 5.83 -16.28 0.41
N ALA A 344 6.78 -17.05 -0.12
CA ALA A 344 6.72 -17.55 -1.50
C ALA A 344 5.44 -18.35 -1.80
N ALA A 345 4.81 -18.94 -0.78
CA ALA A 345 3.53 -19.63 -0.88
C ALA A 345 2.37 -18.75 -1.38
N LEU A 346 2.47 -17.42 -1.26
CA LEU A 346 1.45 -16.49 -1.78
C LEU A 346 1.74 -16.03 -3.23
N GLY A 347 2.74 -16.61 -3.87
CA GLY A 347 3.04 -16.41 -5.28
C GLY A 347 3.61 -15.03 -5.58
N ARG A 348 3.27 -14.47 -6.73
CA ARG A 348 3.85 -13.20 -7.20
C ARG A 348 3.29 -12.02 -6.42
N LEU A 349 4.18 -11.26 -5.78
CA LEU A 349 3.82 -10.02 -5.11
C LEU A 349 3.65 -8.89 -6.14
N HIS A 350 2.56 -8.15 -6.02
CA HIS A 350 2.32 -6.92 -6.77
C HIS A 350 2.18 -5.77 -5.78
N LEU A 351 2.87 -4.67 -6.06
CA LEU A 351 2.72 -3.43 -5.34
C LEU A 351 1.66 -2.57 -6.04
N ALA A 352 0.70 -2.05 -5.29
CA ALA A 352 -0.33 -1.14 -5.77
C ALA A 352 0.04 0.31 -5.42
N ASP A 353 -0.10 1.20 -6.39
CA ASP A 353 -0.02 2.64 -6.12
C ASP A 353 -1.33 3.10 -5.48
N VAL A 354 -1.27 3.34 -4.17
CA VAL A 354 -2.40 3.85 -3.37
C VAL A 354 -2.30 5.35 -3.11
N ALA A 355 -1.45 6.05 -3.89
CA ALA A 355 -1.20 7.48 -3.80
C ALA A 355 -0.88 8.00 -2.38
N PRO A 356 0.05 7.37 -1.62
CA PRO A 356 0.46 7.90 -0.32
C PRO A 356 1.16 9.27 -0.47
N PRO A 357 0.95 10.24 0.44
CA PRO A 357 1.56 11.56 0.33
C PRO A 357 3.07 11.42 0.53
N PRO A 358 3.90 12.12 -0.25
CA PRO A 358 5.34 12.08 -0.06
C PRO A 358 5.81 12.45 1.35
N ALA A 359 5.06 13.31 2.06
CA ALA A 359 5.36 13.71 3.44
C ALA A 359 5.38 12.52 4.41
N LEU A 360 4.46 11.57 4.23
CA LEU A 360 4.31 10.38 5.07
C LEU A 360 5.59 9.53 5.11
N PHE A 361 6.31 9.44 3.98
CA PHE A 361 7.60 8.74 3.92
C PHE A 361 8.72 9.51 4.62
N ARG A 362 8.75 10.84 4.45
CA ARG A 362 9.74 11.70 5.09
C ARG A 362 9.61 11.67 6.62
N ASP A 363 8.37 11.66 7.12
CA ASP A 363 8.09 11.62 8.56
C ASP A 363 8.56 10.30 9.19
N LEU A 364 8.68 9.24 8.39
CA LEU A 364 9.22 7.94 8.81
C LEU A 364 10.71 7.77 8.49
N GLY A 365 11.39 8.83 8.04
CA GLY A 365 12.80 8.78 7.66
C GLY A 365 13.08 7.95 6.39
N ILE A 366 12.05 7.67 5.58
CA ILE A 366 12.17 6.88 4.36
C ILE A 366 12.42 7.82 3.17
N GLN A 367 13.57 7.66 2.52
CA GLN A 367 13.83 8.31 1.23
C GLN A 367 13.04 7.62 0.13
N TYR A 368 11.82 8.10 -0.10
CA TYR A 368 10.91 7.53 -1.09
C TYR A 368 10.99 8.24 -2.44
N ARG A 369 11.11 7.45 -3.50
CA ARG A 369 10.77 7.85 -4.86
C ARG A 369 9.81 6.81 -5.41
N THR A 370 8.74 7.27 -6.06
CA THR A 370 7.74 6.36 -6.63
C THR A 370 8.38 5.40 -7.64
N PRO A 371 8.21 4.07 -7.47
CA PRO A 371 8.73 3.08 -8.40
C PRO A 371 7.74 2.77 -9.55
N PHE A 372 6.55 3.39 -9.56
CA PHE A 372 5.45 3.00 -10.46
C PHE A 372 5.55 3.56 -11.88
N ALA A 373 6.43 4.54 -12.11
CA ALA A 373 6.54 5.25 -13.39
C ALA A 373 5.15 5.75 -13.87
N ALA A 374 4.65 5.23 -14.99
CA ALA A 374 3.33 5.56 -15.55
C ALA A 374 2.23 4.53 -15.21
N GLY A 375 2.55 3.46 -14.47
CA GLY A 375 1.61 2.42 -14.07
C GLY A 375 1.01 2.68 -12.68
N ALA A 376 0.00 1.88 -12.31
CA ALA A 376 -0.59 1.86 -10.97
C ALA A 376 -0.33 0.53 -10.22
N LEU A 377 0.34 -0.41 -10.89
CA LEU A 377 0.65 -1.74 -10.37
C LEU A 377 2.07 -2.12 -10.80
N LEU A 378 2.87 -2.59 -9.86
CA LEU A 378 4.25 -3.00 -10.09
C LEU A 378 4.44 -4.45 -9.62
N PRO A 379 4.67 -5.42 -10.53
CA PRO A 379 5.06 -6.77 -10.12
C PRO A 379 6.46 -6.74 -9.50
N LEU A 380 6.61 -7.39 -8.35
CA LEU A 380 7.88 -7.51 -7.65
C LEU A 380 8.48 -8.90 -7.86
N HIS A 381 9.81 -8.93 -7.88
CA HIS A 381 10.61 -10.13 -8.00
C HIS A 381 11.47 -10.30 -6.74
N PRO A 382 11.77 -11.54 -6.32
CA PRO A 382 12.76 -11.76 -5.28
C PRO A 382 14.09 -11.13 -5.69
N ALA A 383 14.87 -10.65 -4.72
CA ALA A 383 16.26 -10.33 -4.96
C ALA A 383 17.02 -11.65 -5.17
N ASP A 384 17.79 -11.72 -6.26
CA ASP A 384 18.67 -12.87 -6.57
C ASP A 384 19.83 -13.00 -5.57
#